data_AF-A0AAW6WQX8-F1
#
_entry.id   AF-A0AAW6WQX8-F1
#
_cell.length_a   1.000
_cell.length_b   1.000
_cell.length_c   1.000
_cell.angle_alpha   90.00
_cell.angle_beta   90.00
_cell.angle_gamma   90.00
#
_symmetry.space_group_name_H-M   'P 1'
#
loop_
_entity.id
_entity.type
_entity.pdbx_description
1 polymer ?
#
loop_
_entity_poly.entity_id
_entity_poly.type
_entity_poly.pdbx_seq_one_letter_code
_entity_poly.pdbx_strand_id
1 'polypeptide(L)'
;MCPQKPITASLFAPALGLPNPIQYYPEQSPRLPASESEKEAYEEGVKAGKCEAENRKNPYPDNSEQAKAYEHGYLDGQKIRS
;
A
#
# COMPACT_ATOMS: atom_id res chain seq x y z
N MET A 1 -26.32 -21.61 -1.51
CA MET A 1 -25.08 -21.03 -2.05
C MET A 1 -25.36 -20.58 -3.48
N CYS A 2 -25.27 -19.28 -3.76
CA CYS A 2 -25.47 -18.71 -5.10
C CYS A 2 -24.12 -18.14 -5.56
N PRO A 3 -23.63 -18.45 -6.78
CA PRO A 3 -22.35 -17.91 -7.24
C PRO A 3 -22.51 -16.42 -7.56
N GLN A 4 -21.67 -15.58 -6.94
CA GLN A 4 -21.51 -14.18 -7.33
C GLN A 4 -20.90 -14.13 -8.73
N LYS A 5 -21.70 -13.69 -9.70
CA LYS A 5 -21.24 -13.36 -11.04
C LYS A 5 -20.30 -12.15 -10.94
N PRO A 6 -19.09 -12.19 -11.52
CA PRO A 6 -18.29 -10.99 -11.65
C PRO A 6 -19.02 -10.05 -12.62
N ILE A 7 -19.38 -8.86 -12.15
CA ILE A 7 -19.85 -7.78 -13.02
C ILE A 7 -18.60 -7.27 -13.75
N THR A 8 -18.27 -7.91 -14.87
CA THR A 8 -17.35 -7.34 -15.85
C THR A 8 -18.07 -6.12 -16.44
N ALA A 9 -17.78 -4.94 -15.92
CA ALA A 9 -18.17 -3.69 -16.55
C ALA A 9 -17.36 -3.53 -17.84
N SER A 10 -17.84 -4.15 -18.92
CA SER A 10 -17.39 -3.85 -20.27
C SER A 10 -18.08 -2.58 -20.73
N LEU A 11 -17.42 -1.44 -20.52
CA LEU A 11 -17.71 -0.21 -21.24
C LEU A 11 -16.42 0.27 -21.88
N PHE A 12 -16.03 -0.46 -22.92
CA PHE A 12 -15.11 -0.01 -23.94
C PHE A 12 -15.76 1.18 -24.65
N ALA A 13 -15.20 2.38 -24.51
CA ALA A 13 -15.58 3.53 -25.33
C ALA A 13 -14.41 3.91 -26.25
N PRO A 14 -14.25 3.29 -27.43
CA PRO A 14 -13.34 3.78 -28.44
C PRO A 14 -14.14 4.63 -29.44
N ALA A 15 -14.00 5.94 -29.42
CA ALA A 15 -14.48 6.71 -30.57
C ALA A 15 -13.71 7.99 -30.91
N LEU A 16 -12.90 8.58 -30.03
CA LEU A 16 -12.28 9.89 -30.34
C LEU A 16 -10.82 10.10 -29.93
N GLY A 17 -10.12 9.07 -29.43
CA GLY A 17 -8.71 9.23 -29.00
C GLY A 17 -8.51 10.29 -27.89
N LEU A 18 -9.59 10.76 -27.28
CA LEU A 18 -9.56 11.71 -26.18
C LEU A 18 -9.43 10.94 -24.86
N PRO A 19 -8.56 11.38 -23.94
CA PRO A 19 -8.49 10.79 -22.60
C PRO A 19 -9.85 10.91 -21.91
N ASN A 20 -10.28 9.83 -21.25
CA ASN A 20 -11.57 9.79 -20.57
C ASN A 20 -11.54 10.79 -19.39
N PRO A 21 -12.46 11.78 -19.32
CA PRO A 21 -12.45 12.82 -18.29
C PRO A 21 -12.74 12.30 -16.87
N ILE A 22 -13.17 11.03 -16.72
CA ILE A 22 -13.38 10.36 -15.43
C ILE A 22 -12.11 9.58 -15.00
N GLN A 23 -11.07 9.53 -15.84
CA GLN A 23 -9.78 9.00 -15.42
C GLN A 23 -9.13 9.97 -14.44
N TYR A 24 -9.55 9.84 -13.19
CA TYR A 24 -8.73 10.19 -12.05
C TYR A 24 -7.51 9.28 -12.13
N TYR A 25 -6.47 9.75 -12.80
CA TYR A 25 -5.13 9.28 -12.50
C TYR A 25 -4.89 9.81 -11.09
N PRO A 26 -4.86 8.95 -10.03
CA PRO A 26 -4.19 9.40 -8.82
C PRO A 26 -2.82 9.82 -9.33
N GLU A 27 -2.51 11.12 -9.22
CA GLU A 27 -1.16 11.59 -9.48
C GLU A 27 -0.30 10.79 -8.51
N GLN A 28 0.24 9.69 -9.01
CA GLN A 28 1.22 8.91 -8.31
C GLN A 28 2.42 9.82 -8.39
N SER A 29 2.50 10.73 -7.41
CA SER A 29 3.60 11.65 -7.25
C SER A 29 4.87 10.84 -7.51
N PRO A 30 5.80 11.34 -8.34
CA PRO A 30 7.03 10.60 -8.63
C PRO A 30 7.58 10.13 -7.30
N ARG A 31 7.60 8.81 -7.08
CA ARG A 31 8.07 8.28 -5.79
C ARG A 31 9.51 8.71 -5.69
N LEU A 32 9.76 9.72 -4.86
CA LEU A 32 11.11 10.11 -4.52
C LEU A 32 11.78 8.87 -3.92
N PRO A 33 13.09 8.69 -4.11
CA PRO A 33 13.79 7.61 -3.44
C PRO A 33 13.48 7.71 -1.94
N ALA A 34 13.06 6.58 -1.35
CA ALA A 34 12.69 6.54 0.06
C ALA A 34 13.83 7.15 0.88
N SER A 35 13.48 8.14 1.69
CA SER A 35 14.39 8.81 2.61
C SER A 35 15.01 7.76 3.53
N GLU A 36 16.24 8.00 4.02
CA GLU A 36 16.88 7.05 4.95
C GLU A 36 15.97 6.74 6.15
N SER A 37 15.22 7.72 6.64
CA SER A 37 14.25 7.54 7.73
C SER A 37 13.05 6.66 7.36
N GLU A 38 12.59 6.64 6.10
CA GLU A 38 11.53 5.72 5.66
C GLU A 38 12.06 4.29 5.58
N LYS A 39 13.32 4.13 5.14
CA LYS A 39 13.99 2.83 5.13
C LYS A 39 14.17 2.28 6.55
N GLU A 40 14.62 3.11 7.49
CA GLU A 40 14.73 2.73 8.91
C GLU A 40 13.37 2.32 9.48
N ALA A 41 12.31 3.08 9.16
CA ALA A 41 10.95 2.76 9.58
C ALA A 41 10.48 1.41 9.03
N TYR A 42 10.76 1.11 7.76
CA TYR A 42 10.48 -0.20 7.17
C TYR A 42 11.21 -1.33 7.90
N GLU A 43 12.50 -1.18 8.17
CA GLU A 43 13.30 -2.21 8.87
C GLU A 43 12.84 -2.45 10.31
N GLU A 44 12.49 -1.38 11.04
CA GLU A 44 11.84 -1.44 12.35
C GLU A 44 10.49 -2.18 12.26
N GLY A 45 9.69 -1.87 11.24
CA GLY A 45 8.44 -2.57 10.93
C GLY A 45 8.67 -4.07 10.75
N VAL A 46 9.61 -4.46 9.88
CA VAL A 46 9.95 -5.87 9.63
C VAL A 46 10.37 -6.58 10.92
N LYS A 47 11.21 -5.95 11.74
CA LYS A 47 11.62 -6.52 13.04
C LYS A 47 10.42 -6.69 13.97
N ALA A 48 9.55 -5.68 14.05
CA ALA A 48 8.34 -5.74 14.86
C ALA A 48 7.38 -6.83 14.38
N GLY A 49 7.23 -7.03 13.06
CA GLY A 49 6.36 -8.05 12.48
C GLY A 49 6.84 -9.48 12.72
N LYS A 50 8.16 -9.67 12.82
CA LYS A 50 8.78 -10.96 13.17
C LYS A 50 8.67 -11.29 14.66
N CYS A 51 8.57 -10.27 15.53
CA CYS A 51 8.52 -10.47 16.97
C CYS A 51 7.09 -10.78 17.42
N GLU A 52 6.89 -11.77 18.29
CA GLU A 52 5.54 -12.18 18.76
C GLU A 52 4.81 -11.15 19.63
N ALA A 53 5.44 -10.00 19.89
CA ALA A 53 4.84 -8.93 20.68
C ALA A 53 3.58 -8.38 19.97
N GLU A 54 2.44 -8.82 20.49
CA GLU A 54 1.10 -8.46 20.04
C GLU A 54 0.99 -6.94 19.85
N ASN A 55 0.73 -6.53 18.60
CA ASN A 55 0.26 -5.19 18.28
C ASN A 55 1.20 -4.05 18.72
N ARG A 56 2.50 -4.15 18.41
CA ARG A 56 3.40 -2.98 18.53
C ARG A 56 2.86 -1.88 17.60
N LYS A 57 2.22 -0.86 18.21
CA LYS A 57 1.66 0.27 17.47
C LYS A 57 2.76 1.00 16.72
N ASN A 58 2.39 1.52 15.55
CA ASN A 58 3.26 2.33 14.73
C ASN A 58 3.73 3.58 15.53
N PRO A 59 5.03 3.76 15.78
CA PRO A 59 5.54 4.88 16.56
C PRO A 59 5.58 6.20 15.76
N TYR A 60 5.37 6.14 14.44
CA TYR A 60 5.43 7.29 13.54
C TYR A 60 4.06 7.99 13.45
N PRO A 61 4.05 9.30 13.20
CA PRO A 61 2.80 10.06 13.07
C PRO A 61 1.93 9.53 11.93
N ASP A 62 0.62 9.46 12.18
CA ASP A 62 -0.37 9.01 11.20
C ASP A 62 -0.30 9.82 9.90
N ASN A 63 -0.44 9.13 8.76
CA ASN A 63 -0.29 9.68 7.40
C ASN A 63 1.14 10.09 6.99
N SER A 64 2.16 9.90 7.81
CA SER A 64 3.55 10.10 7.38
C SER A 64 4.03 8.97 6.47
N GLU A 65 5.02 9.26 5.62
CA GLU A 65 5.63 8.23 4.75
C GLU A 65 6.34 7.15 5.58
N GLN A 66 6.93 7.53 6.71
CA GLN A 66 7.55 6.61 7.68
C GLN A 66 6.51 5.67 8.29
N ALA A 67 5.32 6.17 8.63
CA ALA A 67 4.25 5.34 9.16
C ALA A 67 3.82 4.29 8.13
N LYS A 68 3.64 4.69 6.87
CA LYS A 68 3.34 3.74 5.77
C LYS A 68 4.46 2.71 5.61
N ALA A 69 5.72 3.15 5.60
CA ALA A 69 6.87 2.27 5.46
C ALA A 69 6.96 1.23 6.61
N TYR A 70 6.76 1.67 7.85
CA TYR A 70 6.70 0.79 9.02
C TYR A 70 5.58 -0.26 8.89
N GLU A 71 4.38 0.16 8.51
CA GLU A 71 3.23 -0.74 8.38
C GLU A 71 3.45 -1.78 7.28
N HIS A 72 4.02 -1.38 6.15
CA HIS A 72 4.45 -2.29 5.09
C HIS A 72 5.49 -3.31 5.59
N GLY A 73 6.52 -2.83 6.29
CA GLY A 73 7.56 -3.70 6.87
C GLY A 73 6.98 -4.68 7.89
N TYR A 74 6.09 -4.21 8.75
CA TYR A 74 5.41 -5.04 9.76
C TYR A 74 4.62 -6.18 9.15
N LEU A 75 3.82 -5.90 8.11
CA LEU A 75 3.08 -6.94 7.40
C LEU A 75 4.01 -7.95 6.72
N ASP A 76 5.12 -7.49 6.14
CA ASP A 76 6.09 -8.39 5.50
C ASP A 76 6.84 -9.25 6.52
N GLY A 77 7.19 -8.68 7.68
CA GLY A 77 7.76 -9.41 8.81
C GLY A 77 6.84 -10.52 9.34
N GLN A 78 5.52 -10.27 9.39
CA GLN A 78 4.55 -11.28 9.81
C GLN A 78 4.42 -12.43 8.79
N LYS A 79 4.52 -12.15 7.49
CA LYS A 79 4.50 -13.21 6.47
C LYS A 79 5.69 -14.16 6.59
N ILE A 80 6.87 -13.64 6.95
CA ILE A 80 8.08 -14.47 7.14
C ILE A 80 7.94 -15.39 8.36
N ARG A 81 7.13 -15.01 9.35
CA ARG A 81 6.84 -15.80 10.54
C ARG A 81 5.79 -16.89 10.31
N SER A 82 4.98 -16.79 9.25
CA SER A 82 3.87 -17.73 8.97
C SER A 82 4.32 -19.05 8.37
#